data_AF-A0A1M3DYV7-F1
#
_entry.id   AF-A0A1M3DYV7-F1
#
_cell.length_a   1.000
_cell.length_b   1.000
_cell.length_c   1.000
_cell.angle_alpha   90.00
_cell.angle_beta   90.00
_cell.angle_gamma   90.00
#
_symmetry.space_group_name_H-M   'P 1'
#
loop_
_entity.id
_entity.type
_entity.pdbx_description
1 polymer ?
#
loop_
_entity_poly.entity_id
_entity_poly.type
_entity_poly.pdbx_seq_one_letter_code
_entity_poly.pdbx_strand_id
1 'polypeptide(L)'
;MNNERVCGPTIPEKLLHGDLHRSNILADKDGWIAIDPKGVIGAPIHETWAFVKDMEEDLSFIANHFNYPLSLLQEWYFVHLIRSCCWCLEDKLSPEPFLCLAERAYGMI
;
A
#
# COMPACT_ATOMS: atom_id res chain seq x y z
N MET A 1 2.09 32.20 16.27
CA MET A 1 2.41 31.27 15.18
C MET A 1 1.46 30.09 15.34
N ASN A 2 0.48 29.98 14.46
CA ASN A 2 -0.54 28.93 14.51
C ASN A 2 0.08 27.62 14.01
N ASN A 3 0.25 26.65 14.90
CA ASN A 3 0.65 25.28 14.56
C ASN A 3 -0.57 24.45 14.15
N GLU A 4 -1.34 24.96 13.19
CA GLU A 4 -2.40 24.17 12.56
C GLU A 4 -1.72 23.31 11.48
N ARG A 5 -1.23 22.13 11.90
CA ARG A 5 -1.20 21.02 10.94
C ARG A 5 -2.65 20.78 10.57
N VAL A 6 -3.04 21.25 9.38
CA VAL A 6 -4.32 20.88 8.76
C VAL A 6 -4.28 19.37 8.62
N CYS A 7 -4.87 18.67 9.58
CA CYS A 7 -5.06 17.24 9.51
C CYS A 7 -5.95 17.01 8.30
N GLY A 8 -5.43 16.35 7.26
CA GLY A 8 -6.24 15.89 6.15
C GLY A 8 -7.43 15.04 6.65
N PRO A 9 -8.38 14.68 5.78
CA PRO A 9 -9.53 13.88 6.19
C PRO A 9 -9.07 12.64 6.97
N THR A 10 -9.59 12.46 8.18
CA THR A 10 -9.34 11.26 8.97
C THR A 10 -10.03 10.09 8.29
N ILE A 11 -9.24 9.16 7.74
CA ILE A 11 -9.75 7.94 7.14
C ILE A 11 -10.24 7.03 8.28
N PRO A 12 -11.53 6.64 8.33
CA PRO A 12 -12.04 5.79 9.39
C PRO A 12 -11.34 4.43 9.38
N GLU A 13 -10.93 3.96 10.55
CA GLU A 13 -10.32 2.64 10.70
C GLU A 13 -11.33 1.52 10.38
N LYS A 14 -10.83 0.45 9.77
CA LYS A 14 -11.58 -0.77 9.42
C LYS A 14 -10.76 -2.00 9.82
N LEU A 15 -11.44 -3.15 9.87
CA LEU A 15 -10.76 -4.43 9.85
C LEU A 15 -10.17 -4.65 8.45
N LEU A 16 -8.85 -4.85 8.42
CA LEU A 16 -8.04 -5.08 7.24
C LEU A 16 -7.55 -6.53 7.23
N HIS A 17 -7.28 -7.07 6.05
CA HIS A 17 -6.56 -8.32 5.83
C HIS A 17 -5.20 -8.30 6.53
N GLY A 18 -4.48 -7.18 6.47
CA GLY A 18 -3.18 -6.97 7.12
C GLY A 18 -1.98 -7.59 6.41
N ASP A 19 -2.23 -8.38 5.37
CA ASP A 19 -1.21 -8.95 4.49
C ASP A 19 -1.74 -9.17 3.06
N LEU A 20 -2.52 -8.20 2.57
CA LEU A 20 -3.14 -8.30 1.26
C LEU A 20 -2.10 -8.04 0.17
N HIS A 21 -1.88 -9.01 -0.71
CA HIS A 21 -1.09 -8.88 -1.92
C HIS A 21 -1.58 -9.85 -2.99
N ARG A 22 -1.14 -9.68 -4.23
CA ARG A 22 -1.65 -10.43 -5.39
C ARG A 22 -1.65 -11.95 -5.23
N SER A 23 -0.65 -12.53 -4.56
CA SER A 23 -0.63 -13.99 -4.32
C SER A 23 -1.57 -14.46 -3.21
N ASN A 24 -2.05 -13.55 -2.37
CA ASN A 24 -3.11 -13.79 -1.38
C ASN A 24 -4.51 -13.46 -1.91
N ILE A 25 -4.64 -13.16 -3.21
CA ILE A 25 -5.91 -12.93 -3.90
C ILE A 25 -6.06 -14.01 -4.98
N LEU A 26 -6.94 -14.97 -4.74
CA LEU A 26 -7.21 -16.06 -5.66
C LEU A 26 -8.43 -15.74 -6.53
N ALA A 27 -8.40 -16.18 -7.79
CA ALA A 27 -9.56 -16.20 -8.66
C ALA A 27 -10.17 -17.60 -8.66
N ASP A 28 -11.49 -17.68 -8.55
CA ASP A 28 -12.28 -18.88 -8.82
C ASP A 28 -13.45 -18.54 -9.75
N LYS A 29 -14.17 -19.55 -10.22
CA LYS A 29 -15.37 -19.41 -11.08
C LYS A 29 -16.43 -18.45 -10.51
N ASP A 30 -16.48 -18.31 -9.18
CA ASP A 30 -17.48 -17.52 -8.46
C ASP A 30 -16.97 -16.11 -8.07
N GLY A 31 -15.72 -15.75 -8.41
CA GLY A 31 -15.15 -14.43 -8.15
C GLY A 31 -13.75 -14.46 -7.53
N TRP A 32 -13.43 -13.42 -6.76
CA TRP A 32 -12.13 -13.27 -6.10
C TRP A 32 -12.24 -13.57 -4.61
N ILE A 33 -11.25 -14.28 -4.07
CA ILE A 33 -11.17 -14.69 -2.65
C ILE A 33 -9.83 -14.25 -2.08
N ALA A 34 -9.84 -13.52 -0.97
CA ALA A 34 -8.64 -13.22 -0.20
C ALA A 34 -8.33 -14.36 0.79
N ILE A 35 -7.06 -14.73 0.94
CA ILE A 35 -6.59 -15.83 1.79
C ILE A 35 -5.42 -15.40 2.69
N ASP A 36 -5.20 -16.13 3.80
CA ASP A 36 -4.20 -15.84 4.83
C ASP A 36 -4.32 -14.44 5.48
N PRO A 37 -5.50 -14.06 6.01
CA PRO A 37 -5.64 -12.80 6.72
C PRO A 37 -4.89 -12.83 8.06
N LYS A 38 -4.16 -11.75 8.35
CA LYS A 38 -3.61 -11.48 9.70
C LYS A 38 -4.61 -10.76 10.59
N GLY A 39 -5.52 -9.97 10.00
CA GLY A 39 -6.63 -9.31 10.69
C GLY A 39 -6.17 -8.16 11.59
N VAL A 40 -5.97 -6.97 11.01
CA VAL A 40 -5.51 -5.77 11.74
C VAL A 40 -6.52 -4.64 11.64
N ILE A 41 -6.51 -3.72 12.61
CA ILE A 41 -7.32 -2.49 12.55
C ILE A 41 -6.47 -1.35 12.00
N GLY A 42 -6.96 -0.64 10.98
CA GLY A 42 -6.24 0.50 10.40
C GLY A 42 -6.99 1.17 9.25
N ALA A 43 -6.34 2.14 8.59
CA ALA A 43 -6.92 2.84 7.46
C ALA A 43 -6.95 1.96 6.18
N PRO A 44 -8.07 1.85 5.46
CA PRO A 44 -8.15 1.00 4.25
C PRO A 44 -7.15 1.34 3.15
N ILE A 45 -6.59 2.56 3.14
CA ILE A 45 -5.54 2.96 2.21
C ILE A 45 -4.31 2.03 2.28
N HIS A 46 -4.03 1.40 3.44
CA HIS A 46 -2.93 0.44 3.61
C HIS A 46 -3.10 -0.86 2.81
N GLU A 47 -4.27 -1.14 2.23
CA GLU A 47 -4.48 -2.37 1.44
C GLU A 47 -4.37 -2.12 -0.06
N THR A 48 -4.37 -0.84 -0.46
CA THR A 48 -4.43 -0.47 -1.88
C THR A 48 -3.16 -0.80 -2.67
N TRP A 49 -2.02 -0.94 -2.00
CA TRP A 49 -0.76 -1.33 -2.65
C TRP A 49 -0.85 -2.69 -3.36
N ALA A 50 -1.76 -3.58 -2.92
CA ALA A 50 -1.99 -4.89 -3.54
C ALA A 50 -2.39 -4.78 -5.02
N PHE A 51 -2.92 -3.63 -5.44
CA PHE A 51 -3.38 -3.37 -6.80
C PHE A 51 -2.32 -2.71 -7.69
N VAL A 52 -1.16 -2.30 -7.15
CA VAL A 52 -0.13 -1.58 -7.91
C VAL A 52 0.76 -2.55 -8.68
N LYS A 53 0.82 -2.36 -9.99
CA LYS A 53 1.73 -3.03 -10.93
C LYS A 53 2.61 -2.02 -11.65
N ASP A 54 2.03 -0.93 -12.13
CA ASP A 54 2.72 0.26 -12.63
C ASP A 54 2.53 1.41 -11.64
N MET A 55 3.64 1.97 -11.15
CA MET A 55 3.60 2.91 -10.04
C MET A 55 2.87 4.19 -10.41
N GLU A 56 3.20 4.80 -11.55
CA GLU A 56 2.66 6.09 -11.94
C GLU A 56 1.18 6.00 -12.35
N GLU A 57 0.83 5.00 -13.15
CA GLU A 57 -0.54 4.81 -13.63
C GLU A 57 -1.49 4.34 -12.52
N ASP A 58 -1.10 3.30 -11.77
CA ASP A 58 -2.02 2.66 -10.82
C ASP A 58 -2.22 3.53 -9.57
N LEU A 59 -1.20 4.22 -9.06
CA LEU A 59 -1.39 5.13 -7.90
C LEU A 59 -2.34 6.27 -8.26
N SER A 60 -2.22 6.83 -9.47
CA SER A 60 -3.12 7.87 -9.97
C SER A 60 -4.55 7.35 -10.09
N PHE A 61 -4.73 6.14 -10.63
CA PHE A 61 -6.04 5.50 -10.73
C PHE A 61 -6.67 5.23 -9.35
N ILE A 62 -5.92 4.61 -8.44
CA ILE A 62 -6.37 4.24 -7.08
C ILE A 62 -6.76 5.49 -6.30
N ALA A 63 -5.94 6.55 -6.35
CA ALA A 63 -6.22 7.81 -5.68
C ALA A 63 -7.57 8.39 -6.14
N ASN A 64 -7.81 8.42 -7.44
CA ASN A 64 -9.09 8.88 -8.00
C ASN A 64 -10.25 7.95 -7.66
N HIS A 65 -10.07 6.64 -7.78
CA HIS A 65 -11.11 5.64 -7.56
C HIS A 65 -11.63 5.65 -6.12
N PHE A 66 -10.72 5.69 -5.14
CA PHE A 66 -11.07 5.69 -3.72
C PHE A 66 -11.17 7.08 -3.10
N ASN A 67 -10.99 8.14 -3.91
CA ASN A 67 -10.99 9.54 -3.48
C ASN A 67 -9.99 9.81 -2.34
N TYR A 68 -8.77 9.29 -2.49
CA TYR A 68 -7.65 9.55 -1.60
C TYR A 68 -6.74 10.67 -2.15
N PRO A 69 -6.12 11.47 -1.29
CA PRO A 69 -5.02 12.35 -1.73
C PRO A 69 -3.89 11.51 -2.32
N LEU A 70 -3.48 11.82 -3.56
CA LEU A 70 -2.42 11.07 -4.24
C LEU A 70 -1.11 11.07 -3.44
N SER A 71 -0.76 12.20 -2.80
CA SER A 71 0.43 12.30 -1.95
C SER A 71 0.39 11.32 -0.77
N LEU A 72 -0.76 11.20 -0.09
CA LEU A 72 -0.93 10.27 1.02
C LEU A 72 -0.82 8.81 0.54
N LEU A 73 -1.36 8.51 -0.63
CA LEU A 73 -1.24 7.18 -1.23
C LEU A 73 0.22 6.85 -1.61
N GLN A 74 0.97 7.83 -2.14
CA GLN A 74 2.40 7.69 -2.44
C GLN A 74 3.24 7.45 -1.19
N GLU A 75 2.96 8.19 -0.10
CA GLU A 75 3.59 7.97 1.22
C GLU A 75 3.35 6.54 1.72
N TRP A 76 2.11 6.04 1.66
CA TRP A 76 1.80 4.66 2.06
C TRP A 76 2.46 3.62 1.17
N TYR A 77 2.46 3.84 -0.14
CA TYR A 77 3.13 2.94 -1.08
C TYR A 77 4.62 2.82 -0.77
N PHE A 78 5.30 3.94 -0.47
CA PHE A 78 6.69 3.93 -0.02
C PHE A 78 6.89 3.08 1.25
N VAL A 79 6.03 3.25 2.27
CA VAL A 79 6.08 2.42 3.49
C VAL A 79 5.95 0.93 3.18
N HIS A 80 5.06 0.54 2.26
CA HIS A 80 4.90 -0.86 1.84
C HIS A 80 6.12 -1.42 1.10
N LEU A 81 6.81 -0.60 0.30
CA LEU A 81 8.07 -0.99 -0.35
C LEU A 81 9.17 -1.23 0.69
N ILE A 82 9.31 -0.34 1.68
CA ILE A 82 10.27 -0.53 2.77
C ILE A 82 9.93 -1.77 3.60
N ARG A 83 8.65 -2.01 3.92
CA ARG A 83 8.21 -3.26 4.57
C ARG A 83 8.61 -4.49 3.75
N SER A 84 8.43 -4.45 2.44
CA SER A 84 8.82 -5.54 1.53
C SER A 84 10.35 -5.76 1.54
N CYS A 85 11.14 -4.69 1.59
CA CYS A 85 12.60 -4.79 1.77
C CYS A 85 12.96 -5.49 3.09
N CYS A 86 12.33 -5.12 4.19
CA CYS A 86 12.56 -5.76 5.50
C CYS A 86 12.24 -7.26 5.44
N TRP A 87 11.15 -7.63 4.78
CA TRP A 87 10.77 -9.03 4.60
C TRP A 87 11.78 -9.81 3.75
N CYS A 88 12.25 -9.24 2.64
CA CYS A 88 13.32 -9.86 1.85
C CYS A 88 14.56 -10.12 2.70
N LEU A 89 14.97 -9.15 3.53
CA LEU A 89 16.14 -9.30 4.40
C LEU A 89 15.93 -10.38 5.47
N GLU A 90 14.74 -10.46 6.06
CA GLU A 90 14.36 -11.50 7.03
C GLU A 90 14.48 -12.90 6.41
N ASP A 91 14.03 -13.06 5.17
CA ASP A 91 14.09 -14.32 4.40
C ASP A 91 15.45 -14.57 3.73
N LYS A 92 16.45 -13.71 3.97
CA LYS A 92 17.79 -13.77 3.35
C LYS A 92 17.75 -13.69 1.82
N LEU A 93 16.74 -13.00 1.28
CA LEU A 93 16.58 -12.64 -0.12
C LEU A 93 17.16 -11.25 -0.38
N SER A 94 17.39 -10.95 -1.66
CA SER A 94 17.82 -9.61 -2.07
C SER A 94 16.65 -8.61 -1.99
N PRO A 95 16.80 -7.46 -1.30
CA PRO A 95 15.79 -6.41 -1.26
C PRO A 95 15.84 -5.47 -2.49
N GLU A 96 16.84 -5.62 -3.37
CA GLU A 96 17.11 -4.70 -4.49
C GLU A 96 15.89 -4.35 -5.35
N PRO A 97 15.01 -5.30 -5.75
CA PRO A 97 13.84 -4.97 -6.56
C PRO A 97 12.90 -3.96 -5.88
N PHE A 98 12.72 -4.09 -4.56
CA PHE A 98 11.89 -3.18 -3.78
C PHE A 98 12.62 -1.88 -3.44
N LEU A 99 13.94 -1.92 -3.23
CA LEU A 99 14.76 -0.72 -3.00
C LEU A 99 14.78 0.18 -4.24
N CYS A 100 14.99 -0.36 -5.45
CA CYS A 100 14.93 0.44 -6.67
C CYS A 100 13.56 1.10 -6.87
N LEU A 101 12.48 0.40 -6.52
CA LEU A 101 11.14 0.99 -6.53
C LEU A 101 10.98 2.06 -5.44
N ALA A 102 11.53 1.83 -4.25
CA ALA A 102 11.46 2.77 -3.13
C ALA A 102 12.22 4.07 -3.43
N GLU A 103 13.38 4.01 -4.09
CA GLU A 103 14.11 5.19 -4.55
C GLU A 103 13.29 6.03 -5.54
N ARG A 104 12.60 5.37 -6.48
CA ARG A 104 11.69 6.05 -7.41
C ARG A 104 10.50 6.69 -6.68
N ALA A 105 9.86 5.93 -5.78
CA ALA A 105 8.72 6.42 -5.00
C ALA A 105 9.12 7.57 -4.07
N TYR A 106 10.33 7.54 -3.51
CA TYR A 106 10.88 8.61 -2.67
C TYR A 106 11.01 9.94 -3.43
N GLY A 107 11.29 9.90 -4.72
CA GLY A 107 11.31 11.11 -5.57
C GLY A 107 9.93 11.74 -5.83
N MET A 108 8.84 11.05 -5.45
CA MET A 108 7.46 11.53 -5.63
C MET A 108 6.85 12.13 -4.36
N ILE A 109 7.48 11.92 -3.20
CA ILE A 109 7.00 12.38 -1.88
C ILE A 109 7.79 13.58 -1.35
#